data_AF-A0A108U572-F1
#
_entry.id   AF-A0A108U572-F1
#
_cell.length_a   1.000
_cell.length_b   1.000
_cell.length_c   1.000
_cell.angle_alpha   90.00
_cell.angle_beta   90.00
_cell.angle_gamma   90.00
#
_symmetry.space_group_name_H-M   'P 1'
#
loop_
_entity.id
_entity.type
_entity.pdbx_description
1 polymer ?
#
loop_
_entity_poly.entity_id
_entity_poly.type
_entity_poly.pdbx_seq_one_letter_code
_entity_poly.pdbx_strand_id
1 'polypeptide(L)'
;MNATHDDLQAPPAARPMTTITPLQTFKMLLRREYWEHRGGFVWGPLIAGAIAIVLALITAIGLSAAFHYYLGKGDAHGVNLDFSSKAESAGQIGDLALSGGLAMVFMVFVFVVFFYALGSIYDERKDRSILFWKSLPVSDTQAVLSKLLWALVLAPALAAAIGLLVGLVLWILAWLTAVANGVDGASAIFVQAHPLRVVAQVLLSLPVYALWALPTVGWLMLCSAWARSVPFIWAVVIPLLACVFIGLVNVFLAIIAPDTGFPALRLAYIIGYRGLLSVVPGSWMLSPQIANDAQRAAVDGPQALTQSSIDFTTNLHALTTIDLWVGAVIGAAMVYGAIRLRRWRDEG
;
A
#
# COMPACT_ATOMS: atom_id res chain seq x y z
N MET A 1 -59.05 26.38 50.70
CA MET A 1 -58.96 27.22 49.49
C MET A 1 -57.49 27.57 49.25
N ASN A 2 -56.99 27.18 48.07
CA ASN A 2 -55.86 27.72 47.30
C ASN A 2 -54.45 27.79 47.90
N ALA A 3 -53.63 26.80 47.53
CA ALA A 3 -52.19 26.89 47.20
C ALA A 3 -51.81 25.50 46.64
N THR A 4 -51.17 25.26 45.49
CA THR A 4 -50.51 26.05 44.45
C THR A 4 -50.33 25.05 43.30
N HIS A 5 -51.01 25.25 42.17
CA HIS A 5 -50.93 24.39 40.98
C HIS A 5 -50.02 24.98 39.87
N ASP A 6 -49.26 26.04 40.17
CA ASP A 6 -48.56 26.86 39.16
C ASP A 6 -47.12 26.40 38.81
N ASP A 7 -46.54 25.42 39.51
CA ASP A 7 -45.12 25.07 39.30
C ASP A 7 -44.84 24.03 38.20
N LEU A 8 -45.84 23.62 37.39
CA LEU A 8 -45.68 22.57 36.37
C LEU A 8 -45.59 23.07 34.91
N GLN A 9 -45.47 24.38 34.65
CA GLN A 9 -45.53 24.94 33.30
C GLN A 9 -44.26 25.63 32.75
N ALA A 10 -43.08 25.40 33.32
CA ALA A 10 -41.84 25.86 32.69
C ALA A 10 -41.29 24.77 31.74
N PRO A 11 -41.35 24.92 30.40
CA PRO A 11 -40.62 24.02 29.51
C PRO A 11 -39.13 24.10 29.85
N PRO A 12 -38.41 22.96 29.93
CA PRO A 12 -37.00 22.97 30.26
C PRO A 12 -36.25 23.84 29.25
N ALA A 13 -35.43 24.78 29.75
CA ALA A 13 -34.64 25.68 28.93
C ALA A 13 -33.93 24.88 27.83
N ALA A 14 -34.14 25.28 26.57
CA ALA A 14 -33.57 24.60 25.41
C ALA A 14 -32.06 24.52 25.59
N ARG A 15 -31.53 23.30 25.74
CA ARG A 15 -30.08 23.09 25.81
C ARG A 15 -29.47 23.66 24.53
N PRO A 16 -28.38 24.44 24.59
CA PRO A 16 -27.73 24.93 23.40
C PRO A 16 -27.33 23.73 22.55
N MET A 17 -27.96 23.60 21.38
CA MET A 17 -27.58 22.59 20.41
C MET A 17 -26.18 22.96 19.91
N THR A 18 -25.17 22.25 20.40
CA THR A 18 -23.81 22.34 19.86
C THR A 18 -23.86 22.09 18.35
N THR A 19 -23.55 23.10 17.56
CA THR A 19 -23.48 22.99 16.11
C THR A 19 -22.24 22.17 15.75
N ILE A 20 -22.45 21.03 15.09
CA ILE A 20 -21.35 20.18 14.63
C ILE A 20 -20.77 20.80 13.36
N THR A 21 -19.48 21.11 13.38
CA THR A 21 -18.78 21.66 12.21
C THR A 21 -18.50 20.56 11.17
N PRO A 22 -18.39 20.90 9.86
CA PRO A 22 -18.07 19.92 8.82
C PRO A 22 -16.76 19.16 9.06
N LEU A 23 -15.77 19.81 9.69
CA LEU A 23 -14.50 19.18 10.04
C LEU A 23 -14.67 18.13 11.16
N GLN A 24 -15.49 18.40 12.17
CA GLN A 24 -15.82 17.43 13.21
C GLN A 24 -16.56 16.24 12.60
N THR A 25 -17.51 16.48 11.70
CA THR A 25 -18.19 15.41 10.95
C THR A 25 -17.19 14.54 10.19
N PHE A 26 -16.26 15.15 9.45
CA PHE A 26 -15.24 14.40 8.71
C PHE A 26 -14.32 13.57 9.62
N LYS A 27 -13.86 14.14 10.74
CA LYS A 27 -13.06 13.40 11.75
C LYS A 27 -13.83 12.21 12.33
N MET A 28 -15.14 12.37 12.58
CA MET A 28 -15.98 11.27 13.06
C MET A 28 -16.11 10.15 12.01
N LEU A 29 -16.27 10.50 10.73
CA LEU A 29 -16.27 9.50 9.64
C LEU A 29 -14.94 8.75 9.58
N LEU A 30 -13.81 9.44 9.68
CA LEU A 30 -12.50 8.78 9.71
C LEU A 30 -12.36 7.83 10.89
N ARG A 31 -12.82 8.24 12.08
CA ARG A 31 -12.81 7.38 13.26
C ARG A 31 -13.71 6.16 13.04
N ARG A 32 -14.89 6.34 12.46
CA ARG A 32 -15.82 5.23 12.14
C ARG A 32 -15.16 4.19 11.24
N GLU A 33 -14.60 4.63 10.12
CA GLU A 33 -13.92 3.75 9.15
C GLU A 33 -12.81 2.92 9.80
N TYR A 34 -12.04 3.53 10.72
CA TYR A 34 -11.05 2.79 11.49
C TYR A 34 -11.67 1.66 12.33
N TRP A 35 -12.74 1.95 13.06
CA TRP A 35 -13.35 0.97 13.96
C TRP A 35 -14.06 -0.15 13.19
N GLU A 36 -14.72 0.17 12.08
CA GLU A 36 -15.38 -0.81 11.19
C GLU A 36 -14.36 -1.74 10.54
N HIS A 37 -13.24 -1.20 10.07
CA HIS A 37 -12.24 -1.95 9.30
C HIS A 37 -10.93 -2.26 10.06
N ARG A 38 -10.94 -2.14 11.39
CA ARG A 38 -9.77 -2.40 12.26
C ARG A 38 -9.15 -3.78 12.03
N GLY A 39 -9.98 -4.77 11.69
CA GLY A 39 -9.54 -6.14 11.37
C GLY A 39 -8.55 -6.14 10.21
N GLY A 40 -8.92 -5.49 9.10
CA GLY A 40 -8.04 -5.38 7.93
C GLY A 40 -6.84 -4.47 8.20
N PHE A 41 -7.08 -3.26 8.70
CA PHE A 41 -6.03 -2.24 8.80
C PHE A 41 -4.95 -2.50 9.83
N VAL A 42 -5.27 -3.18 10.94
CA VAL A 42 -4.33 -3.43 12.04
C VAL A 42 -3.93 -4.90 12.08
N TRP A 43 -4.90 -5.80 12.19
CA TRP A 43 -4.60 -7.22 12.41
C TRP A 43 -3.98 -7.89 11.19
N GLY A 44 -4.41 -7.54 9.97
CA GLY A 44 -3.80 -8.06 8.74
C GLY A 44 -2.28 -7.83 8.70
N PRO A 45 -1.81 -6.57 8.74
CA PRO A 45 -0.40 -6.21 8.85
C PRO A 45 0.33 -6.85 10.03
N LEU A 46 -0.28 -6.90 11.23
CA LEU A 46 0.35 -7.49 12.41
C LEU A 46 0.57 -9.00 12.26
N ILE A 47 -0.39 -9.73 11.72
CA ILE A 47 -0.28 -11.17 11.47
C ILE A 47 0.79 -11.42 10.41
N ALA A 48 0.81 -10.64 9.33
CA ALA A 48 1.85 -10.71 8.31
C ALA A 48 3.25 -10.50 8.89
N GLY A 49 3.39 -9.49 9.75
CA GLY A 49 4.62 -9.20 10.49
C GLY A 49 5.05 -10.34 11.41
N ALA A 50 4.11 -10.90 12.18
CA ALA A 50 4.38 -12.04 13.06
C ALA A 50 4.85 -13.27 12.27
N ILE A 51 4.20 -13.58 11.14
CA ILE A 51 4.62 -14.65 10.24
C ILE A 51 6.02 -14.38 9.70
N ALA A 52 6.31 -13.15 9.26
CA ALA A 52 7.64 -12.78 8.76
C ALA A 52 8.73 -12.98 9.82
N ILE A 53 8.46 -12.61 11.07
CA ILE A 53 9.38 -12.83 12.20
C ILE A 53 9.60 -14.33 12.45
N VAL A 54 8.52 -15.14 12.46
CA VAL A 54 8.62 -16.59 12.65
C VAL A 54 9.41 -17.25 11.52
N LEU A 55 9.14 -16.89 10.27
CA LEU A 55 9.89 -17.41 9.13
C LEU A 55 11.36 -17.01 9.20
N ALA A 56 11.65 -15.75 9.54
CA ALA A 56 13.02 -15.28 9.71
C ALA A 56 13.76 -16.00 10.84
N LEU A 57 13.08 -16.34 11.95
CA LEU A 57 13.64 -17.17 13.02
C LEU A 57 13.99 -18.58 12.52
N ILE A 58 13.09 -19.22 11.76
CA ILE A 58 13.34 -20.53 11.18
C ILE A 58 14.53 -20.47 10.21
N THR A 59 14.57 -19.45 9.35
CA THR A 59 15.70 -19.22 8.43
C THR A 59 17.00 -18.97 9.17
N ALA A 60 16.99 -18.18 10.25
CA ALA A 60 18.16 -17.92 11.07
C ALA A 60 18.71 -19.20 11.72
N ILE A 61 17.85 -20.04 12.28
CA ILE A 61 18.22 -21.33 12.87
C ILE A 61 18.78 -22.27 11.79
N GLY A 62 18.10 -22.38 10.64
CA GLY A 62 18.54 -23.21 9.52
C GLY A 62 19.89 -22.76 8.95
N LEU A 63 20.09 -21.45 8.80
CA LEU A 63 21.36 -20.88 8.36
C LEU A 63 22.48 -21.17 9.36
N SER A 64 22.20 -21.06 10.66
CA SER A 64 23.17 -21.36 11.72
C SER A 64 23.56 -22.85 11.74
N ALA A 65 22.57 -23.74 11.59
CA ALA A 65 22.81 -25.18 11.54
C ALA A 65 23.65 -25.57 10.30
N ALA A 66 23.34 -24.98 9.13
CA ALA A 66 24.13 -25.17 7.92
C ALA A 66 25.56 -24.64 8.10
N PHE A 67 25.71 -23.43 8.65
CA PHE A 67 27.01 -22.82 8.91
C PHE A 67 27.91 -23.71 9.76
N HIS A 68 27.41 -24.21 10.91
CA HIS A 68 28.15 -25.14 11.76
C HIS A 68 28.42 -26.50 11.11
N TYR A 69 27.50 -27.01 10.28
CA TYR A 69 27.70 -28.26 9.54
C TYR A 69 28.86 -28.19 8.55
N TYR A 70 28.96 -27.10 7.79
CA TYR A 70 30.06 -26.91 6.83
C TYR A 70 31.41 -26.63 7.50
N LEU A 71 31.41 -25.89 8.62
CA LEU A 71 32.61 -25.71 9.46
C LEU A 71 33.13 -27.04 10.03
N GLY A 72 32.23 -27.88 10.56
CA GLY A 72 32.59 -29.16 11.17
C GLY A 72 33.16 -30.20 10.19
N LYS A 73 32.88 -30.06 8.88
CA LYS A 73 33.41 -30.96 7.84
C LYS A 73 34.80 -30.59 7.32
N GLY A 74 35.39 -29.47 7.74
CA GLY A 74 36.64 -28.98 7.17
C GLY A 74 36.52 -28.48 5.72
N ASP A 75 35.32 -28.51 5.13
CA ASP A 75 35.00 -27.94 3.80
C ASP A 75 34.88 -26.40 3.83
N ALA A 76 35.03 -25.79 5.01
CA ALA A 76 34.98 -24.35 5.20
C ALA A 76 36.21 -23.58 4.67
N HIS A 77 37.10 -24.21 3.91
CA HIS A 77 38.23 -23.56 3.23
C HIS A 77 37.83 -22.50 2.18
N GLY A 78 36.53 -22.23 1.99
CA GLY A 78 36.02 -21.17 1.10
C GLY A 78 34.90 -20.28 1.66
N VAL A 79 34.35 -20.56 2.85
CA VAL A 79 33.27 -19.73 3.43
C VAL A 79 33.86 -18.79 4.47
N ASN A 80 34.71 -17.87 4.01
CA ASN A 80 35.23 -16.81 4.86
C ASN A 80 34.22 -15.65 4.84
N LEU A 81 33.17 -15.77 5.67
CA LEU A 81 32.22 -14.69 5.92
C LEU A 81 32.88 -13.70 6.89
N ASP A 82 33.80 -12.91 6.37
CA ASP A 82 34.42 -11.81 7.12
C ASP A 82 33.72 -10.50 6.75
N PHE A 83 32.96 -9.95 7.70
CA PHE A 83 32.32 -8.64 7.56
C PHE A 83 33.22 -7.48 8.00
N SER A 84 34.38 -7.74 8.61
CA SER A 84 35.32 -6.69 9.00
C SER A 84 35.99 -6.06 7.77
N SER A 85 36.35 -6.87 6.77
CA SER A 85 36.86 -6.38 5.47
C SER A 85 35.77 -5.96 4.48
N LYS A 86 34.51 -6.35 4.74
CA LYS A 86 33.33 -6.07 3.89
C LYS A 86 32.19 -5.38 4.66
N ALA A 87 32.53 -4.34 5.41
CA ALA A 87 31.58 -3.63 6.27
C ALA A 87 30.35 -3.09 5.49
N GLU A 88 30.53 -2.69 4.23
CA GLU A 88 29.43 -2.24 3.35
C GLU A 88 28.43 -3.38 3.08
N SER A 89 28.90 -4.59 2.78
CA SER A 89 28.03 -5.75 2.54
C SER A 89 27.28 -6.16 3.81
N ALA A 90 27.88 -5.98 4.99
CA ALA A 90 27.21 -6.20 6.27
C ALA A 90 26.08 -5.18 6.50
N GLY A 91 26.33 -3.90 6.18
CA GLY A 91 25.29 -2.85 6.21
C GLY A 91 24.11 -3.17 5.28
N GLN A 92 24.39 -3.69 4.07
CA GLN A 92 23.36 -4.11 3.12
C GLN A 92 22.48 -5.25 3.66
N ILE A 93 23.05 -6.20 4.41
CA ILE A 93 22.26 -7.24 5.09
C ILE A 93 21.31 -6.62 6.12
N GLY A 94 21.79 -5.62 6.87
CA GLY A 94 20.97 -4.88 7.83
C GLY A 94 19.83 -4.12 7.15
N ASP A 95 20.13 -3.39 6.08
CA ASP A 95 19.14 -2.65 5.28
C ASP A 95 18.12 -3.59 4.60
N LEU A 96 18.57 -4.77 4.15
CA LEU A 96 17.70 -5.81 3.60
C LEU A 96 16.75 -6.38 4.66
N ALA A 97 17.23 -6.61 5.89
CA ALA A 97 16.39 -7.08 6.98
C ALA A 97 15.34 -6.03 7.39
N LEU A 98 15.74 -4.75 7.48
CA LEU A 98 14.85 -3.61 7.70
C LEU A 98 13.75 -3.50 6.63
N SER A 99 14.14 -3.51 5.36
CA SER A 99 13.21 -3.38 4.22
C SER A 99 12.37 -4.64 3.97
N GLY A 100 12.87 -5.82 4.33
CA GLY A 100 12.14 -7.09 4.23
C GLY A 100 10.89 -7.12 5.11
N GLY A 101 10.94 -6.51 6.30
CA GLY A 101 9.77 -6.37 7.18
C GLY A 101 8.68 -5.49 6.56
N LEU A 102 9.08 -4.37 5.95
CA LEU A 102 8.19 -3.49 5.18
C LEU A 102 7.56 -4.23 4.00
N ALA A 103 8.36 -4.94 3.21
CA ALA A 103 7.90 -5.66 2.02
C ALA A 103 6.82 -6.71 2.38
N MET A 104 7.06 -7.52 3.41
CA MET A 104 6.10 -8.54 3.86
C MET A 104 4.79 -7.94 4.37
N VAL A 105 4.87 -6.88 5.17
CA VAL A 105 3.67 -6.20 5.69
C VAL A 105 2.90 -5.53 4.55
N PHE A 106 3.60 -4.83 3.65
CA PHE A 106 2.95 -4.19 2.51
C PHE A 106 2.33 -5.20 1.55
N MET A 107 2.95 -6.36 1.33
CA MET A 107 2.40 -7.42 0.47
C MET A 107 0.99 -7.83 0.89
N VAL A 108 0.75 -8.03 2.19
CA VAL A 108 -0.59 -8.33 2.72
C VAL A 108 -1.49 -7.10 2.67
N PHE A 109 -0.92 -5.93 2.98
CA PHE A 109 -1.65 -4.68 2.99
C PHE A 109 -2.26 -4.29 1.63
N VAL A 110 -1.59 -4.63 0.51
CA VAL A 110 -2.15 -4.46 -0.84
C VAL A 110 -3.56 -5.05 -0.93
N PHE A 111 -3.74 -6.28 -0.44
CA PHE A 111 -5.04 -6.95 -0.45
C PHE A 111 -6.06 -6.25 0.46
N VAL A 112 -5.62 -5.80 1.63
CA VAL A 112 -6.48 -5.05 2.56
C VAL A 112 -7.05 -3.80 1.90
N VAL A 113 -6.20 -2.95 1.29
CA VAL A 113 -6.66 -1.73 0.61
C VAL A 113 -7.50 -2.05 -0.61
N PHE A 114 -7.11 -3.06 -1.38
CA PHE A 114 -7.85 -3.48 -2.58
C PHE A 114 -9.30 -3.85 -2.23
N PHE A 115 -9.48 -4.78 -1.28
CA PHE A 115 -10.82 -5.22 -0.87
C PHE A 115 -11.58 -4.13 -0.11
N TYR A 116 -10.90 -3.31 0.68
CA TYR A 116 -11.52 -2.15 1.34
C TYR A 116 -12.09 -1.14 0.33
N ALA A 117 -11.29 -0.71 -0.66
CA ALA A 117 -11.73 0.25 -1.67
C ALA A 117 -12.89 -0.31 -2.53
N LEU A 118 -12.86 -1.62 -2.80
CA LEU A 118 -13.90 -2.31 -3.57
C LEU A 118 -15.20 -2.55 -2.77
N GLY A 119 -15.11 -2.82 -1.47
CA GLY A 119 -16.26 -3.15 -0.63
C GLY A 119 -16.92 -1.93 0.01
N SER A 120 -16.16 -0.91 0.38
CA SER A 120 -16.60 0.16 1.29
C SER A 120 -17.85 0.95 0.87
N ILE A 121 -18.12 1.16 -0.43
CA ILE A 121 -19.35 1.83 -0.90
C ILE A 121 -20.44 0.80 -1.21
N TYR A 122 -20.06 -0.35 -1.73
CA TYR A 122 -20.97 -1.44 -2.07
C TYR A 122 -21.66 -2.00 -0.83
N ASP A 123 -20.91 -2.27 0.24
CA ASP A 123 -21.42 -2.81 1.51
C ASP A 123 -22.40 -1.82 2.18
N GLU A 124 -22.15 -0.50 2.10
CA GLU A 124 -23.09 0.51 2.59
C GLU A 124 -24.47 0.45 1.89
N ARG A 125 -24.50 0.11 0.60
CA ARG A 125 -25.77 -0.08 -0.14
C ARG A 125 -26.40 -1.42 0.17
N LYS A 126 -25.59 -2.48 0.16
CA LYS A 126 -26.03 -3.85 0.41
C LYS A 126 -26.72 -3.95 1.79
N ASP A 127 -26.15 -3.31 2.79
CA ASP A 127 -26.68 -3.31 4.16
C ASP A 127 -27.72 -2.20 4.40
N ARG A 128 -28.05 -1.41 3.37
CA ARG A 128 -28.95 -0.24 3.42
C ARG A 128 -28.56 0.83 4.45
N SER A 129 -27.34 0.77 4.99
CA SER A 129 -26.82 1.75 5.94
C SER A 129 -26.67 3.13 5.28
N ILE A 130 -26.57 3.20 3.95
CA ILE A 130 -26.61 4.45 3.18
C ILE A 130 -27.81 5.34 3.53
N LEU A 131 -29.00 4.78 3.79
CA LEU A 131 -30.21 5.54 4.14
C LEU A 131 -30.06 6.24 5.50
N PHE A 132 -29.42 5.58 6.46
CA PHE A 132 -29.08 6.17 7.75
C PHE A 132 -28.04 7.29 7.61
N TRP A 133 -27.02 7.09 6.77
CA TRP A 133 -26.00 8.14 6.56
C TRP A 133 -26.55 9.37 5.84
N LYS A 134 -27.57 9.21 5.00
CA LYS A 134 -28.27 10.33 4.36
C LYS A 134 -29.20 11.10 5.30
N SER A 135 -29.68 10.48 6.38
CA SER A 135 -30.50 11.20 7.38
C SER A 135 -29.65 12.02 8.35
N LEU A 136 -28.35 11.70 8.46
CA LEU A 136 -27.37 12.52 9.19
C LEU A 136 -26.90 13.71 8.35
N PRO A 137 -26.42 14.81 8.98
CA PRO A 137 -25.85 15.97 8.28
C PRO A 137 -24.46 15.67 7.70
N VAL A 138 -24.36 14.64 6.86
CA VAL A 138 -23.15 14.15 6.20
C VAL A 138 -23.33 14.25 4.70
N SER A 139 -22.40 14.92 4.01
CA SER A 139 -22.41 14.98 2.55
C SER A 139 -21.83 13.70 1.91
N ASP A 140 -22.32 13.32 0.72
CA ASP A 140 -21.77 12.19 -0.04
C ASP A 140 -20.27 12.34 -0.32
N THR A 141 -19.83 13.57 -0.57
CA THR A 141 -18.43 13.90 -0.81
C THR A 141 -17.59 13.58 0.42
N GLN A 142 -18.03 13.95 1.63
CA GLN A 142 -17.31 13.63 2.86
C GLN A 142 -17.25 12.12 3.11
N ALA A 143 -18.33 11.38 2.85
CA ALA A 143 -18.38 9.93 3.03
C ALA A 143 -17.49 9.14 2.08
N VAL A 144 -17.31 9.63 0.84
CA VAL A 144 -16.40 9.03 -0.15
C VAL A 144 -14.95 9.47 0.13
N LEU A 145 -14.71 10.74 0.43
CA LEU A 145 -13.37 11.24 0.74
C LEU A 145 -12.79 10.65 2.03
N SER A 146 -13.62 10.31 3.02
CA SER A 146 -13.14 9.65 4.23
C SER A 146 -12.57 8.26 3.91
N LYS A 147 -13.22 7.52 3.01
CA LYS A 147 -12.75 6.22 2.52
C LYS A 147 -11.52 6.34 1.67
N LEU A 148 -11.50 7.31 0.75
CA LEU A 148 -10.35 7.61 -0.10
C LEU A 148 -9.10 7.96 0.74
N LEU A 149 -9.27 8.79 1.78
CA LEU A 149 -8.18 9.17 2.67
C LEU A 149 -7.63 7.97 3.46
N TRP A 150 -8.51 7.04 3.88
CA TRP A 150 -8.08 5.79 4.48
C TRP A 150 -7.29 4.92 3.49
N ALA A 151 -7.83 4.71 2.29
CA ALA A 151 -7.20 3.87 1.27
C ALA A 151 -5.83 4.40 0.81
N LEU A 152 -5.69 5.72 0.64
CA LEU A 152 -4.49 6.33 0.06
C LEU A 152 -3.45 6.83 1.07
N VAL A 153 -3.85 7.15 2.30
CA VAL A 153 -2.95 7.83 3.26
C VAL A 153 -2.90 7.14 4.60
N LEU A 154 -4.04 7.03 5.31
CA LEU A 154 -4.02 6.58 6.71
C LEU A 154 -3.71 5.10 6.86
N ALA A 155 -4.33 4.23 6.06
CA ALA A 155 -4.04 2.80 6.12
C ALA A 155 -2.61 2.50 5.65
N PRO A 156 -2.09 3.07 4.53
CA PRO A 156 -0.71 2.87 4.12
C PRO A 156 0.30 3.38 5.15
N ALA A 157 0.04 4.54 5.78
CA ALA A 157 0.90 5.06 6.85
C ALA A 157 0.92 4.16 8.09
N LEU A 158 -0.22 3.56 8.44
CA LEU A 158 -0.30 2.60 9.53
C LEU A 158 0.46 1.30 9.20
N ALA A 159 0.28 0.77 7.99
CA ALA A 159 1.02 -0.40 7.52
C ALA A 159 2.53 -0.13 7.44
N ALA A 160 2.92 1.07 7.02
CA ALA A 160 4.31 1.52 7.05
C ALA A 160 4.89 1.50 8.47
N ALA A 161 4.16 2.03 9.45
CA ALA A 161 4.59 2.03 10.84
C ALA A 161 4.75 0.59 11.39
N ILE A 162 3.79 -0.30 11.12
CA ILE A 162 3.86 -1.71 11.52
C ILE A 162 5.02 -2.41 10.81
N GLY A 163 5.19 -2.19 9.51
CA GLY A 163 6.29 -2.74 8.70
C GLY A 163 7.66 -2.29 9.17
N LEU A 164 7.81 -1.02 9.58
CA LEU A 164 9.04 -0.52 10.19
C LEU A 164 9.34 -1.21 11.52
N LEU A 165 8.34 -1.40 12.38
CA LEU A 165 8.53 -2.13 13.65
C LEU A 165 8.95 -3.58 13.41
N VAL A 166 8.33 -4.26 12.44
CA VAL A 166 8.71 -5.62 12.03
C VAL A 166 10.13 -5.62 11.48
N GLY A 167 10.47 -4.67 10.61
CA GLY A 167 11.81 -4.52 10.04
C GLY A 167 12.89 -4.31 11.10
N LEU A 168 12.62 -3.54 12.15
CA LEU A 168 13.51 -3.39 13.29
C LEU A 168 13.77 -4.73 14.00
N VAL A 169 12.72 -5.53 14.21
CA VAL A 169 12.88 -6.87 14.80
C VAL A 169 13.71 -7.78 13.91
N LEU A 170 13.45 -7.79 12.60
CA LEU A 170 14.20 -8.61 11.64
C LEU A 170 15.67 -8.20 11.55
N TRP A 171 15.96 -6.90 11.62
CA TRP A 171 17.31 -6.37 11.63
C TRP A 171 18.10 -6.78 12.87
N ILE A 172 17.49 -6.67 14.06
CA ILE A 172 18.08 -7.17 15.30
C ILE A 172 18.32 -8.67 15.21
N LEU A 173 17.37 -9.43 14.67
CA LEU A 173 17.50 -10.87 14.49
C LEU A 173 18.66 -11.25 13.55
N ALA A 174 18.81 -10.53 12.43
CA ALA A 174 19.91 -10.74 11.50
C ALA A 174 21.28 -10.51 12.18
N TRP A 175 21.40 -9.42 12.94
CA TRP A 175 22.59 -9.13 13.74
C TRP A 175 22.86 -10.22 14.79
N LEU A 176 21.85 -10.61 15.58
CA LEU A 176 21.98 -11.66 16.59
C LEU A 176 22.40 -13.00 15.98
N THR A 177 21.88 -13.34 14.80
CA THR A 177 22.24 -14.56 14.08
C THR A 177 23.73 -14.54 13.72
N ALA A 178 24.24 -13.44 13.19
CA ALA A 178 25.67 -13.31 12.86
C ALA A 178 26.56 -13.42 14.11
N VAL A 179 26.16 -12.78 15.21
CA VAL A 179 26.88 -12.87 16.51
C VAL A 179 26.87 -14.29 17.06
N ALA A 180 25.72 -14.99 17.03
CA ALA A 180 25.58 -16.34 17.55
C ALA A 180 26.42 -17.37 16.79
N ASN A 181 26.69 -17.13 15.50
CA ASN A 181 27.55 -17.96 14.67
C ASN A 181 29.04 -17.55 14.72
N GLY A 182 29.40 -16.56 15.54
CA GLY A 182 30.79 -16.11 15.67
C GLY A 182 31.35 -15.48 14.39
N VAL A 183 30.50 -14.86 13.57
CA VAL A 183 30.91 -14.22 12.33
C VAL A 183 31.76 -12.98 12.62
N ASP A 184 32.97 -12.93 12.08
CA ASP A 184 33.88 -11.80 12.26
C ASP A 184 33.26 -10.52 11.69
N GLY A 185 33.29 -9.43 12.48
CA GLY A 185 32.69 -8.15 12.09
C GLY A 185 31.16 -8.13 12.12
N ALA A 186 30.47 -9.07 12.78
CA ALA A 186 29.00 -9.09 12.88
C ALA A 186 28.37 -7.76 13.35
N SER A 187 29.07 -6.98 14.18
CA SER A 187 28.66 -5.64 14.60
C SER A 187 28.44 -4.67 13.44
N ALA A 188 29.11 -4.87 12.29
CA ALA A 188 28.92 -4.05 11.10
C ALA A 188 27.48 -4.12 10.55
N ILE A 189 26.76 -5.23 10.74
CA ILE A 189 25.33 -5.35 10.36
C ILE A 189 24.46 -4.35 11.15
N PHE A 190 24.84 -4.06 12.39
CA PHE A 190 24.12 -3.11 13.24
C PHE A 190 24.64 -1.67 13.09
N VAL A 191 25.94 -1.47 12.88
CA VAL A 191 26.54 -0.12 12.83
C VAL A 191 26.43 0.51 11.44
N GLN A 192 26.57 -0.28 10.38
CA GLN A 192 26.60 0.21 9.00
C GLN A 192 25.22 0.19 8.32
N ALA A 193 24.18 -0.26 9.02
CA ALA A 193 22.82 -0.15 8.52
C ALA A 193 22.33 1.30 8.62
N HIS A 194 21.42 1.68 7.73
CA HIS A 194 20.88 3.03 7.62
C HIS A 194 19.39 3.07 7.97
N PRO A 195 18.98 2.78 9.22
CA PRO A 195 17.58 2.71 9.61
C PRO A 195 16.84 4.04 9.41
N LEU A 196 17.50 5.17 9.69
CA LEU A 196 16.92 6.50 9.47
C LEU A 196 16.68 6.79 7.98
N ARG A 197 17.53 6.24 7.10
CA ARG A 197 17.34 6.35 5.65
C ARG A 197 16.10 5.59 5.21
N VAL A 198 15.92 4.36 5.69
CA VAL A 198 14.72 3.55 5.42
C VAL A 198 13.46 4.27 5.90
N VAL A 199 13.45 4.81 7.13
CA VAL A 199 12.31 5.57 7.66
C VAL A 199 11.99 6.78 6.79
N ALA A 200 12.99 7.60 6.47
CA ALA A 200 12.79 8.78 5.62
C ALA A 200 12.32 8.38 4.21
N GLN A 201 12.78 7.25 3.66
CA GLN A 201 12.40 6.78 2.33
C GLN A 201 10.93 6.37 2.31
N VAL A 202 10.49 5.65 3.34
CA VAL A 202 9.08 5.28 3.51
C VAL A 202 8.20 6.53 3.65
N LEU A 203 8.58 7.48 4.50
CA LEU A 203 7.82 8.72 4.67
C LEU A 203 7.72 9.55 3.38
N LEU A 204 8.81 9.69 2.64
CA LEU A 204 8.83 10.38 1.35
C LEU A 204 8.04 9.63 0.25
N SER A 205 7.91 8.31 0.37
CA SER A 205 7.14 7.50 -0.58
C SER A 205 5.62 7.59 -0.36
N LEU A 206 5.14 7.99 0.82
CA LEU A 206 3.69 8.03 1.11
C LEU A 206 2.92 9.02 0.22
N PRO A 207 3.38 10.28 -0.02
CA PRO A 207 2.72 11.18 -0.97
C PRO A 207 2.76 10.65 -2.41
N VAL A 208 3.89 10.05 -2.80
CA VAL A 208 4.06 9.43 -4.12
C VAL A 208 3.06 8.29 -4.30
N TYR A 209 2.95 7.42 -3.30
CA TYR A 209 1.98 6.32 -3.26
C TYR A 209 0.55 6.84 -3.39
N ALA A 210 0.17 7.85 -2.62
CA ALA A 210 -1.19 8.39 -2.64
C ALA A 210 -1.62 8.87 -4.04
N LEU A 211 -0.71 9.50 -4.79
CA LEU A 211 -0.95 9.91 -6.18
C LEU A 211 -0.88 8.73 -7.16
N TRP A 212 0.07 7.83 -6.95
CA TRP A 212 0.32 6.71 -7.85
C TRP A 212 -0.82 5.68 -7.81
N ALA A 213 -1.35 5.37 -6.63
CA ALA A 213 -2.42 4.41 -6.38
C ALA A 213 -3.82 4.95 -6.69
N LEU A 214 -3.95 6.27 -6.85
CA LEU A 214 -5.20 6.98 -7.13
C LEU A 214 -6.01 6.40 -8.32
N PRO A 215 -5.43 6.08 -9.50
CA PRO A 215 -6.17 5.42 -10.58
C PRO A 215 -6.78 4.08 -10.18
N THR A 216 -6.03 3.23 -9.47
CA THR A 216 -6.55 1.94 -9.00
C THR A 216 -7.63 2.12 -7.93
N VAL A 217 -7.36 2.91 -6.89
CA VAL A 217 -8.36 3.13 -5.82
C VAL A 217 -9.61 3.80 -6.38
N GLY A 218 -9.46 4.78 -7.29
CA GLY A 218 -10.56 5.42 -7.98
C GLY A 218 -11.39 4.44 -8.80
N TRP A 219 -10.75 3.54 -9.55
CA TRP A 219 -11.42 2.47 -10.29
C TRP A 219 -12.19 1.53 -9.38
N LEU A 220 -11.56 1.05 -8.29
CA LEU A 220 -12.20 0.15 -7.33
C LEU A 220 -13.41 0.81 -6.66
N MET A 221 -13.29 2.07 -6.25
CA MET A 221 -14.39 2.82 -5.65
C MET A 221 -15.50 3.11 -6.66
N LEU A 222 -15.17 3.35 -7.94
CA LEU A 222 -16.16 3.52 -9.00
C LEU A 222 -16.92 2.22 -9.25
N CYS A 223 -16.22 1.08 -9.36
CA CYS A 223 -16.85 -0.24 -9.46
C CYS A 223 -17.69 -0.57 -8.23
N SER A 224 -17.20 -0.25 -7.03
CA SER A 224 -17.92 -0.35 -5.76
C SER A 224 -19.22 0.45 -5.82
N ALA A 225 -19.16 1.69 -6.32
CA ALA A 225 -20.31 2.57 -6.46
C ALA A 225 -21.28 2.16 -7.60
N TRP A 226 -20.84 1.38 -8.58
CA TRP A 226 -21.64 1.08 -9.77
C TRP A 226 -22.25 -0.34 -9.78
N ALA A 227 -21.57 -1.33 -9.24
CA ALA A 227 -21.98 -2.72 -9.31
C ALA A 227 -23.25 -3.02 -8.49
N ARG A 228 -24.12 -3.90 -9.03
CA ARG A 228 -25.38 -4.30 -8.37
C ARG A 228 -25.22 -5.45 -7.39
N SER A 229 -24.36 -6.43 -7.69
CA SER A 229 -24.26 -7.67 -6.89
C SER A 229 -22.83 -8.14 -6.63
N VAL A 230 -21.92 -7.98 -7.60
CA VAL A 230 -20.53 -8.46 -7.46
C VAL A 230 -19.54 -7.42 -8.03
N PRO A 231 -19.11 -6.43 -7.23
CA PRO A 231 -18.13 -5.42 -7.65
C PRO A 231 -16.83 -6.02 -8.18
N PHE A 232 -16.41 -7.16 -7.61
CA PHE A 232 -15.17 -7.84 -7.98
C PHE A 232 -15.10 -8.24 -9.46
N ILE A 233 -16.21 -8.70 -10.04
CA ILE A 233 -16.25 -9.09 -11.47
C ILE A 233 -15.96 -7.87 -12.35
N TRP A 234 -16.60 -6.73 -12.06
CA TRP A 234 -16.38 -5.50 -12.80
C TRP A 234 -14.95 -4.96 -12.60
N ALA A 235 -14.47 -4.99 -11.37
CA ALA A 235 -13.17 -4.46 -11.01
C ALA A 235 -12.01 -5.26 -11.57
N VAL A 236 -12.06 -6.59 -11.54
CA VAL A 236 -10.91 -7.46 -11.86
C VAL A 236 -11.09 -8.20 -13.18
N VAL A 237 -12.22 -8.90 -13.35
CA VAL A 237 -12.40 -9.81 -14.50
C VAL A 237 -12.42 -9.03 -15.81
N ILE A 238 -13.08 -7.87 -15.86
CA ILE A 238 -13.19 -7.10 -17.09
C ILE A 238 -11.84 -6.52 -17.54
N PRO A 239 -11.05 -5.83 -16.70
CA PRO A 239 -9.72 -5.39 -17.11
C PRO A 239 -8.80 -6.54 -17.50
N LEU A 240 -8.86 -7.69 -16.80
CA LEU A 240 -8.07 -8.87 -17.17
C LEU A 240 -8.47 -9.42 -18.53
N LEU A 241 -9.77 -9.60 -18.79
CA LEU A 241 -10.26 -10.04 -20.11
C LEU A 241 -9.90 -9.04 -21.21
N ALA A 242 -9.96 -7.73 -20.93
CA ALA A 242 -9.52 -6.70 -21.85
C ALA A 242 -8.02 -6.83 -22.17
N CYS A 243 -7.16 -7.05 -21.16
CA CYS A 243 -5.74 -7.29 -21.38
C CYS A 243 -5.47 -8.55 -22.21
N VAL A 244 -6.15 -9.65 -21.92
CA VAL A 244 -6.04 -10.89 -22.71
C VAL A 244 -6.48 -10.65 -24.15
N PHE A 245 -7.61 -9.98 -24.36
CA PHE A 245 -8.13 -9.65 -25.68
C PHE A 245 -7.17 -8.75 -26.46
N ILE A 246 -6.61 -7.72 -25.82
CA ILE A 246 -5.57 -6.85 -26.43
C ILE A 246 -4.35 -7.68 -26.83
N GLY A 247 -3.92 -8.63 -26.00
CA GLY A 247 -2.83 -9.55 -26.33
C GLY A 247 -3.14 -10.43 -27.54
N LEU A 248 -4.36 -10.99 -27.60
CA LEU A 248 -4.80 -11.80 -28.74
C LEU A 248 -4.86 -10.98 -30.03
N VAL A 249 -5.40 -9.76 -29.98
CA VAL A 249 -5.43 -8.82 -31.12
C VAL A 249 -4.01 -8.49 -31.58
N ASN A 250 -3.07 -8.27 -30.64
CA ASN A 250 -1.68 -8.01 -30.98
C ASN A 250 -1.03 -9.18 -31.74
N VAL A 251 -1.24 -10.41 -31.27
CA VAL A 251 -0.70 -11.61 -31.94
C VAL A 251 -1.32 -11.77 -33.32
N PHE A 252 -2.64 -11.61 -33.45
CA PHE A 252 -3.34 -11.72 -34.72
C PHE A 252 -2.87 -10.66 -35.73
N LEU A 253 -2.75 -9.40 -35.30
CA LEU A 253 -2.22 -8.32 -36.14
C LEU A 253 -0.75 -8.53 -36.50
N ALA A 254 0.08 -9.03 -35.59
CA ALA A 254 1.47 -9.33 -35.88
C ALA A 254 1.63 -10.41 -36.97
N ILE A 255 0.66 -11.31 -37.13
CA ILE A 255 0.67 -12.34 -38.19
C ILE A 255 0.18 -11.79 -39.53
N ILE A 256 -0.90 -11.00 -39.52
CA ILE A 256 -1.60 -10.58 -40.75
C ILE A 256 -1.09 -9.25 -41.29
N ALA A 257 -0.67 -8.34 -40.41
CA ALA A 257 -0.20 -7.00 -40.74
C ALA A 257 0.89 -6.55 -39.73
N PRO A 258 2.13 -7.05 -39.89
CA PRO A 258 3.23 -6.82 -38.94
C PRO A 258 3.55 -5.34 -38.67
N ASP A 259 3.35 -4.47 -39.65
CA ASP A 259 3.73 -3.05 -39.58
C ASP A 259 2.63 -2.13 -39.02
N THR A 260 1.58 -2.70 -38.40
CA THR A 260 0.43 -1.93 -37.88
C THR A 260 0.75 -1.01 -36.70
N GLY A 261 1.87 -1.23 -36.00
CA GLY A 261 2.28 -0.41 -34.85
C GLY A 261 1.27 -0.41 -33.70
N PHE A 262 0.46 -1.46 -33.55
CA PHE A 262 -0.60 -1.54 -32.55
C PHE A 262 -0.01 -1.45 -31.12
N PRO A 263 -0.41 -0.49 -30.28
CA PRO A 263 0.23 -0.22 -28.99
C PRO A 263 -0.27 -1.17 -27.87
N ALA A 264 -0.29 -2.48 -28.11
CA ALA A 264 -0.85 -3.47 -27.19
C ALA A 264 -0.24 -3.41 -25.79
N LEU A 265 1.09 -3.31 -25.71
CA LEU A 265 1.82 -3.26 -24.44
C LEU A 265 1.46 -2.01 -23.64
N ARG A 266 1.27 -0.87 -24.32
CA ARG A 266 0.84 0.39 -23.67
C ARG A 266 -0.59 0.28 -23.16
N LEU A 267 -1.49 -0.33 -23.92
CA LEU A 267 -2.88 -0.53 -23.49
C LEU A 267 -2.97 -1.51 -22.30
N ALA A 268 -2.21 -2.61 -22.34
CA ALA A 268 -2.12 -3.56 -21.23
C ALA A 268 -1.51 -2.91 -19.97
N TYR A 269 -0.50 -2.05 -20.14
CA TYR A 269 0.05 -1.24 -19.06
C TYR A 269 -1.00 -0.31 -18.44
N ILE A 270 -1.78 0.43 -19.24
CA ILE A 270 -2.79 1.35 -18.72
C ILE A 270 -3.92 0.58 -18.01
N ILE A 271 -4.47 -0.44 -18.65
CA ILE A 271 -5.68 -1.14 -18.17
C ILE A 271 -5.35 -2.10 -17.03
N GLY A 272 -4.34 -2.94 -17.19
CA GLY A 272 -3.96 -3.93 -16.19
C GLY A 272 -3.12 -3.31 -15.10
N TYR A 273 -1.97 -2.75 -15.48
CA TYR A 273 -0.98 -2.30 -14.51
C TYR A 273 -1.38 -1.01 -13.77
N ARG A 274 -1.72 0.07 -14.49
CA ARG A 274 -2.19 1.32 -13.86
C ARG A 274 -3.59 1.18 -13.26
N GLY A 275 -4.45 0.40 -13.90
CA GLY A 275 -5.81 0.14 -13.42
C GLY A 275 -5.90 -0.72 -12.16
N LEU A 276 -5.10 -1.79 -12.04
CA LEU A 276 -5.24 -2.77 -10.94
C LEU A 276 -4.04 -2.84 -9.99
N LEU A 277 -2.82 -2.62 -10.48
CA LEU A 277 -1.60 -2.91 -9.73
C LEU A 277 -0.96 -1.65 -9.12
N SER A 278 -1.46 -0.44 -9.40
CA SER A 278 -0.88 0.78 -8.83
C SER A 278 -1.13 0.94 -7.32
N VAL A 279 -2.05 0.16 -6.75
CA VAL A 279 -2.24 0.08 -5.29
C VAL A 279 -1.08 -0.61 -4.56
N VAL A 280 -0.17 -1.28 -5.29
CA VAL A 280 1.04 -1.90 -4.73
C VAL A 280 2.08 -0.82 -4.45
N PRO A 281 2.53 -0.62 -3.20
CA PRO A 281 3.63 0.30 -2.89
C PRO A 281 4.92 -0.07 -3.64
N GLY A 282 5.65 0.92 -4.14
CA GLY A 282 6.87 0.72 -4.93
C GLY A 282 6.64 0.41 -6.41
N SER A 283 5.39 0.17 -6.83
CA SER A 283 5.08 -0.17 -8.23
C SER A 283 5.54 0.92 -9.22
N TRP A 284 5.60 2.20 -8.85
CA TRP A 284 6.17 3.23 -9.73
C TRP A 284 7.58 2.92 -10.25
N MET A 285 8.39 2.15 -9.52
CA MET A 285 9.73 1.73 -9.96
C MET A 285 9.68 0.83 -11.21
N LEU A 286 8.57 0.12 -11.44
CA LEU A 286 8.34 -0.72 -12.62
C LEU A 286 7.72 0.06 -13.79
N SER A 287 7.52 1.38 -13.65
CA SER A 287 7.05 2.19 -14.77
C SER A 287 8.08 2.17 -15.91
N PRO A 288 7.65 2.10 -17.18
CA PRO A 288 8.57 2.01 -18.32
C PRO A 288 9.58 3.17 -18.34
N GLN A 289 9.17 4.38 -17.97
CA GLN A 289 10.03 5.55 -17.92
C GLN A 289 11.14 5.36 -16.87
N ILE A 290 10.78 5.04 -15.62
CA ILE A 290 11.75 4.87 -14.54
C ILE A 290 12.65 3.66 -14.79
N ALA A 291 12.08 2.55 -15.27
CA ALA A 291 12.85 1.35 -15.59
C ALA A 291 13.88 1.60 -16.70
N ASN A 292 13.52 2.36 -17.73
CA ASN A 292 14.44 2.73 -18.81
C ASN A 292 15.55 3.67 -18.31
N ASP A 293 15.23 4.63 -17.44
CA ASP A 293 16.21 5.55 -16.87
C ASP A 293 17.19 4.80 -15.94
N ALA A 294 16.69 3.86 -15.13
CA ALA A 294 17.52 2.97 -14.33
C ALA A 294 18.43 2.08 -15.20
N GLN A 295 17.90 1.55 -16.31
CA GLN A 295 18.68 0.74 -17.25
C GLN A 295 19.77 1.56 -17.94
N ARG A 296 19.52 2.84 -18.27
CA ARG A 296 20.55 3.74 -18.80
C ARG A 296 21.64 4.02 -17.79
N ALA A 297 21.27 4.29 -16.54
CA ALA A 297 22.24 4.48 -15.46
C ALA A 297 23.08 3.21 -15.18
N ALA A 298 22.50 2.01 -15.39
CA ALA A 298 23.20 0.74 -15.27
C ALA A 298 24.34 0.57 -16.28
N VAL A 299 24.22 1.18 -17.45
CA VAL A 299 25.25 1.14 -18.50
C VAL A 299 26.51 1.91 -18.07
N ASP A 300 26.36 2.91 -17.20
CA ASP A 300 27.46 3.73 -16.68
C ASP A 300 28.25 3.04 -15.54
N GLY A 301 27.77 1.90 -15.03
CA GLY A 301 28.51 1.01 -14.14
C GLY A 301 27.64 0.27 -13.11
N PRO A 302 28.06 -0.91 -12.60
CA PRO A 302 27.28 -1.72 -11.65
C PRO A 302 27.00 -1.02 -10.31
N GLN A 303 27.86 -0.06 -9.91
CA GLN A 303 27.72 0.71 -8.68
C GLN A 303 26.53 1.70 -8.74
N ALA A 304 26.09 2.09 -9.95
CA ALA A 304 24.94 2.97 -10.11
C ALA A 304 23.60 2.26 -9.80
N LEU A 305 23.54 0.93 -9.98
CA LEU A 305 22.37 0.10 -9.68
C LEU A 305 22.15 -0.12 -8.18
N THR A 306 23.24 -0.31 -7.42
CA THR A 306 23.17 -0.48 -5.97
C THR A 306 22.82 0.83 -5.26
N GLN A 307 23.28 1.98 -5.77
CA GLN A 307 22.89 3.30 -5.27
C GLN A 307 21.42 3.63 -5.55
N SER A 308 20.93 3.35 -6.76
CA SER A 308 19.55 3.69 -7.16
C SER A 308 18.46 2.87 -6.47
N SER A 309 18.80 1.72 -5.88
CA SER A 309 17.88 0.88 -5.08
C SER A 309 17.57 1.46 -3.69
N ILE A 310 18.48 2.28 -3.15
CA ILE A 310 18.44 2.80 -1.76
C ILE A 310 18.29 4.34 -1.74
N ASP A 311 18.36 5.00 -2.90
CA ASP A 311 18.28 6.45 -2.98
C ASP A 311 16.86 7.03 -2.90
N PHE A 312 16.74 8.07 -2.07
CA PHE A 312 15.51 8.86 -1.90
C PHE A 312 15.03 9.52 -3.20
N THR A 313 15.98 9.84 -4.09
CA THR A 313 15.74 10.49 -5.37
C THR A 313 14.88 9.63 -6.29
N THR A 314 15.05 8.30 -6.24
CA THR A 314 14.32 7.36 -7.10
C THR A 314 12.81 7.38 -6.83
N ASN A 315 12.38 7.49 -5.57
CA ASN A 315 10.96 7.56 -5.23
C ASN A 315 10.33 8.88 -5.66
N LEU A 316 11.03 10.00 -5.46
CA LEU A 316 10.54 11.32 -5.84
C LEU A 316 10.55 11.53 -7.35
N HIS A 317 11.38 10.80 -8.10
CA HIS A 317 11.39 10.83 -9.56
C HIS A 317 10.02 10.48 -10.16
N ALA A 318 9.21 9.67 -9.47
CA ALA A 318 7.84 9.40 -9.93
C ALA A 318 7.01 10.69 -10.09
N LEU A 319 7.23 11.71 -9.25
CA LEU A 319 6.52 13.00 -9.32
C LEU A 319 6.88 13.83 -10.55
N THR A 320 8.02 13.58 -11.19
CA THR A 320 8.40 14.25 -12.44
C THR A 320 7.82 13.54 -13.67
N THR A 321 7.28 12.33 -13.51
CA THR A 321 6.73 11.56 -14.63
C THR A 321 5.33 12.03 -15.02
N ILE A 322 5.11 12.17 -16.34
CA ILE A 322 3.78 12.45 -16.90
C ILE A 322 2.80 11.32 -16.56
N ASP A 323 3.28 10.07 -16.51
CA ASP A 323 2.46 8.88 -16.22
C ASP A 323 1.80 8.92 -14.83
N LEU A 324 2.50 9.46 -13.81
CA LEU A 324 1.93 9.65 -12.49
C LEU A 324 0.73 10.63 -12.55
N TRP A 325 0.92 11.79 -13.17
CA TRP A 325 -0.09 12.85 -13.21
C TRP A 325 -1.30 12.48 -14.07
N VAL A 326 -1.09 11.84 -15.22
CA VAL A 326 -2.20 11.33 -16.05
C VAL A 326 -3.03 10.31 -15.26
N GLY A 327 -2.38 9.38 -14.56
CA GLY A 327 -3.08 8.43 -13.70
C GLY A 327 -3.83 9.09 -12.55
N ALA A 328 -3.23 10.10 -11.91
CA ALA A 328 -3.87 10.85 -10.83
C ALA A 328 -5.14 11.61 -11.30
N VAL A 329 -5.09 12.27 -12.47
CA VAL A 329 -6.25 12.95 -13.06
C VAL A 329 -7.36 11.96 -13.40
N ILE A 330 -7.01 10.83 -14.03
CA ILE A 330 -7.97 9.77 -14.37
C ILE A 330 -8.61 9.21 -13.09
N GLY A 331 -7.81 8.88 -12.07
CA GLY A 331 -8.31 8.39 -10.79
C GLY A 331 -9.23 9.40 -10.09
N ALA A 332 -8.90 10.69 -10.13
CA ALA A 332 -9.72 11.75 -9.54
C ALA A 332 -11.08 11.85 -10.27
N ALA A 333 -11.09 11.70 -11.59
CA ALA A 333 -12.33 11.63 -12.36
C ALA A 333 -13.19 10.40 -11.98
N MET A 334 -12.56 9.25 -11.73
CA MET A 334 -13.27 8.05 -11.26
C MET A 334 -13.84 8.22 -9.84
N VAL A 335 -13.09 8.82 -8.92
CA VAL A 335 -13.58 9.18 -7.58
C VAL A 335 -14.77 10.13 -7.68
N TYR A 336 -14.69 11.16 -8.54
CA TYR A 336 -15.81 12.05 -8.79
C TYR A 336 -17.04 11.30 -9.33
N GLY A 337 -16.83 10.35 -10.24
CA GLY A 337 -17.88 9.44 -10.72
C GLY A 337 -18.51 8.63 -9.58
N ALA A 338 -17.71 8.10 -8.65
CA ALA A 338 -18.19 7.38 -7.48
C ALA A 338 -19.04 8.27 -6.55
N ILE A 339 -18.59 9.51 -6.29
CA ILE A 339 -19.38 10.51 -5.53
C ILE A 339 -20.72 10.76 -6.22
N ARG A 340 -20.71 10.92 -7.54
CA ARG A 340 -21.93 11.19 -8.31
C ARG A 340 -22.89 10.01 -8.29
N LEU A 341 -22.40 8.78 -8.45
CA LEU A 341 -23.22 7.58 -8.41
C LEU A 341 -23.84 7.35 -7.02
N ARG A 342 -23.09 7.62 -5.93
CA ARG A 342 -23.60 7.52 -4.56
C ARG A 342 -24.81 8.44 -4.31
N ARG A 343 -24.87 9.60 -4.98
CA ARG A 343 -26.00 10.53 -4.87
C ARG A 343 -27.32 9.97 -5.42
N TRP A 344 -27.26 9.15 -6.47
CA TRP A 344 -28.44 8.75 -7.24
C TRP A 344 -28.91 7.32 -7.01
N ARG A 345 -28.02 6.40 -6.60
CA ARG A 345 -28.32 4.96 -6.52
C ARG A 345 -28.48 4.50 -5.07
N ASP A 346 -29.57 4.99 -4.46
CA ASP A 346 -29.94 4.66 -3.07
C ASP A 346 -30.66 3.32 -2.94
N GLU A 347 -31.15 2.80 -4.06
CA GLU A 347 -31.93 1.58 -4.14
C GLU A 347 -31.03 0.46 -4.70
N GLY A 348 -30.87 -0.60 -3.91
CA GLY A 348 -30.13 -1.81 -4.27
C GLY A 348 -30.83 -2.62 -5.35
#